data_AF-A0A936E615-F1
#
_entry.id   AF-A0A936E615-F1
#
_cell.length_a   1.000
_cell.length_b   1.000
_cell.length_c   1.000
_cell.angle_alpha   90.00
_cell.angle_beta   90.00
_cell.angle_gamma   90.00
#
_symmetry.space_group_name_H-M   'P 1'
#
loop_
_entity.id
_entity.type
_entity.pdbx_description
1 polymer ?
#
loop_
_entity_poly.entity_id
_entity_poly.type
_entity_poly.pdbx_seq_one_letter_code
_entity_poly.pdbx_strand_id
1 'polypeptide(L)'
;MKKPIEIIFFCFLTIVGNTQNVGIGTLSPQYPLDVAGRMRIKLSQNESSGLRLDGPSQVLRSFIGSINDDHIGIFGYGGAGYSFAMNVNNGNIGMGSVTPAFKLDLNGRMRIRQDTSTAGIWFDGSSSPTRSLMGTINDNYVGIFGNGGAGWNFAMEVNNGNIGIGTSSPTSRLDINGTLRLRSNSPVKGSVLTSVDNNGNAVWANPESFKTGGTFDGVPFTIDNITWTKVFFNQSMLHNFGNGYLPNVSEFSVLVKGLYHFKTAVTFLEKADKHSIRIRLKRNGVTSTIGEKYHQGFMYHQSFFGNYTGTCNFDEPATLSVQADLLPGDRIWVEAYIKIYSNGGTTTSISQDLSSTWFSGSIIARN
;
A
#
# COMPACT_ATOMS: atom_id res chain seq x y z
N MET A 1 -61.05 47.11 69.51
CA MET A 1 -59.58 47.22 69.58
C MET A 1 -59.02 46.95 68.19
N LYS A 2 -58.54 47.97 67.48
CA LYS A 2 -57.80 47.79 66.22
C LYS A 2 -56.33 47.56 66.60
N LYS A 3 -55.77 46.39 66.27
CA LYS A 3 -54.32 46.19 66.34
C LYS A 3 -53.66 47.13 65.30
N PRO A 4 -52.58 47.84 65.64
CA PRO A 4 -51.82 48.57 64.63
C PRO A 4 -51.21 47.57 63.65
N ILE A 5 -51.27 47.91 62.36
CA ILE A 5 -50.57 47.22 61.29
C ILE A 5 -49.09 47.58 61.42
N GLU A 6 -48.25 46.61 61.77
CA GLU A 6 -46.81 46.77 61.67
C GLU A 6 -46.40 46.75 60.19
N ILE A 7 -45.94 47.90 59.67
CA ILE A 7 -45.27 47.97 58.38
C ILE A 7 -43.78 47.76 58.65
N ILE A 8 -43.28 46.56 58.39
CA ILE A 8 -41.85 46.25 58.49
C ILE A 8 -41.21 46.51 57.12
N PHE A 9 -40.42 47.59 56.99
CA PHE A 9 -39.53 47.80 55.86
C PHE A 9 -38.26 46.96 56.06
N PHE A 10 -38.19 45.78 55.46
CA PHE A 10 -36.90 45.16 55.20
C PHE A 10 -36.35 45.76 53.90
N CYS A 11 -35.27 46.55 54.01
CA CYS A 11 -34.62 47.20 52.89
C CYS A 11 -33.95 46.15 51.97
N PHE A 12 -34.74 45.56 51.08
CA PHE A 12 -34.26 44.69 50.00
C PHE A 12 -34.27 45.39 48.64
N LEU A 13 -34.65 46.66 48.58
CA LEU A 13 -34.73 47.46 47.36
C LEU A 13 -34.06 48.82 47.59
N THR A 14 -33.07 49.15 46.76
CA THR A 14 -32.34 50.42 46.74
C THR A 14 -32.59 51.10 45.40
N ILE A 15 -32.90 52.40 45.40
CA ILE A 15 -33.00 53.20 44.18
C ILE A 15 -32.04 54.39 44.31
N VAL A 16 -31.09 54.50 43.38
CA VAL A 16 -30.07 55.55 43.37
C VAL A 16 -30.41 56.56 42.27
N GLY A 17 -31.04 57.67 42.67
CA GLY A 17 -31.70 58.59 41.73
C GLY A 17 -30.78 59.33 40.75
N ASN A 18 -29.54 59.62 41.14
CA ASN A 18 -28.58 60.31 40.26
C ASN A 18 -28.01 59.40 39.16
N THR A 19 -27.97 58.08 39.38
CA THR A 19 -27.50 57.10 38.37
C THR A 19 -28.64 56.33 37.72
N GLN A 20 -29.88 56.49 38.22
CA GLN A 20 -31.06 55.72 37.81
C GLN A 20 -30.90 54.21 38.00
N ASN A 21 -30.12 53.80 39.01
CA ASN A 21 -29.86 52.39 39.30
C ASN A 21 -30.85 51.83 40.33
N VAL A 22 -31.22 50.57 40.15
CA VAL A 22 -32.03 49.79 41.09
C VAL A 22 -31.21 48.63 41.63
N GLY A 23 -31.11 48.50 42.95
CA GLY A 23 -30.49 47.39 43.65
C GLY A 23 -31.53 46.53 44.35
N ILE A 24 -31.50 45.22 44.17
CA ILE A 24 -32.28 44.27 44.97
C ILE A 24 -31.29 43.49 45.85
N GLY A 25 -31.37 43.65 47.17
CA GLY A 25 -30.43 43.06 48.13
C GLY A 25 -29.03 43.69 48.14
N THR A 26 -28.83 44.84 47.48
CA THR A 26 -27.57 45.63 47.51
C THR A 26 -27.89 47.11 47.70
N LEU A 27 -27.05 47.81 48.50
CA LEU A 27 -27.16 49.25 48.74
C LEU A 27 -26.36 50.10 47.75
N SER A 28 -25.51 49.47 46.94
CA SER A 28 -24.59 50.16 46.03
C SER A 28 -24.69 49.57 44.61
N PRO A 29 -25.84 49.69 43.93
CA PRO A 29 -25.97 49.17 42.57
C PRO A 29 -25.07 49.95 41.60
N GLN A 30 -24.23 49.23 40.87
CA GLN A 30 -23.30 49.74 39.86
C GLN A 30 -23.90 49.79 38.46
N TYR A 31 -24.92 48.97 38.19
CA TYR A 31 -25.66 48.94 36.93
C TYR A 31 -27.13 49.36 37.12
N PRO A 32 -27.85 49.68 36.03
CA PRO A 32 -29.26 50.05 36.11
C PRO A 32 -30.14 49.07 36.88
N LEU A 33 -29.79 47.78 36.88
CA LEU A 33 -30.38 46.77 37.76
C LEU A 33 -29.30 45.82 38.29
N ASP A 34 -29.07 45.84 39.60
CA ASP A 34 -28.23 44.87 40.31
C ASP A 34 -29.08 44.04 41.28
N VAL A 35 -28.89 42.72 41.27
CA VAL A 35 -29.55 41.81 42.20
C VAL A 35 -28.49 41.01 42.96
N ALA A 36 -28.44 41.18 44.28
CA ALA A 36 -27.62 40.35 45.16
C ALA A 36 -28.35 39.02 45.41
N GLY A 37 -27.98 37.99 44.64
CA GLY A 37 -28.55 36.64 44.72
C GLY A 37 -29.01 36.12 43.36
N ARG A 38 -29.71 34.97 43.36
CA ARG A 38 -30.26 34.39 42.13
C ARG A 38 -31.57 35.07 41.75
N MET A 39 -31.67 35.57 40.52
CA MET A 39 -32.92 36.02 39.94
C MET A 39 -33.74 34.80 39.47
N ARG A 40 -35.03 34.75 39.81
CA ARG A 40 -35.97 33.77 39.24
C ARG A 40 -36.78 34.46 38.15
N ILE A 41 -36.56 34.06 36.90
CA ILE A 41 -37.38 34.49 35.76
C ILE A 41 -38.42 33.39 35.52
N LYS A 42 -39.69 33.77 35.44
CA LYS A 42 -40.80 32.85 35.23
C LYS A 42 -41.54 33.21 33.95
N LEU A 43 -42.16 32.21 33.36
CA LEU A 43 -43.08 32.37 32.24
C LEU A 43 -44.30 33.20 32.67
N SER A 44 -44.63 34.27 31.94
CA SER A 44 -45.97 34.88 31.95
C SER A 44 -46.65 34.44 30.66
N GLN A 45 -47.70 33.62 30.79
CA GLN A 45 -48.53 32.99 29.74
C GLN A 45 -48.07 33.17 28.27
N ASN A 46 -47.76 32.06 27.61
CA ASN A 46 -47.36 31.91 26.19
C ASN A 46 -45.93 32.35 25.79
N GLU A 47 -45.09 32.83 26.71
CA GLU A 47 -43.71 33.23 26.40
C GLU A 47 -42.67 32.48 27.22
N SER A 48 -41.65 31.90 26.58
CA SER A 48 -40.48 31.32 27.25
C SER A 48 -39.90 32.21 28.35
N SER A 49 -39.55 31.63 29.51
CA SER A 49 -38.87 32.39 30.57
C SER A 49 -37.44 32.70 30.16
N GLY A 50 -37.05 33.97 30.18
CA GLY A 50 -35.70 34.37 29.82
C GLY A 50 -35.49 35.87 29.76
N LEU A 51 -34.39 36.27 29.13
CA LEU A 51 -34.01 37.65 28.91
C LEU A 51 -34.14 37.98 27.43
N ARG A 52 -34.94 39.00 27.13
CA ARG A 52 -35.02 39.60 25.80
C ARG A 52 -33.88 40.59 25.61
N LEU A 53 -33.19 40.50 24.47
CA LEU A 53 -32.07 41.36 24.10
C LEU A 53 -32.43 42.12 22.83
N ASP A 54 -32.86 43.37 22.99
CA ASP A 54 -33.27 44.22 21.88
C ASP A 54 -32.11 45.06 21.35
N GLY A 55 -32.02 45.13 20.02
CA GLY A 55 -31.21 46.14 19.34
C GLY A 55 -32.05 47.39 19.01
N PRO A 56 -31.48 48.38 18.28
CA PRO A 56 -32.22 49.58 17.88
C PRO A 56 -33.43 49.30 16.97
N SER A 57 -33.49 48.10 16.38
CA SER A 57 -34.64 47.60 15.63
C SER A 57 -35.66 46.98 16.59
N GLN A 58 -36.93 47.39 16.48
CA GLN A 58 -38.06 46.90 17.29
C GLN A 58 -38.45 45.42 17.04
N VAL A 59 -37.58 44.65 16.38
CA VAL A 59 -37.78 43.23 16.10
C VAL A 59 -37.01 42.44 17.14
N LEU A 60 -37.64 41.43 17.73
CA LEU A 60 -36.99 40.53 18.68
C LEU A 60 -35.90 39.74 17.94
N ARG A 61 -34.65 40.12 18.16
CA ARG A 61 -33.48 39.59 17.43
C ARG A 61 -32.67 38.58 18.24
N SER A 62 -32.70 38.69 19.57
CA SER A 62 -31.96 37.82 20.46
C SER A 62 -32.73 37.61 21.75
N PHE A 63 -32.91 36.35 22.13
CA PHE A 63 -33.50 35.95 23.39
C PHE A 63 -32.70 34.79 23.96
N ILE A 64 -32.44 34.84 25.26
CA ILE A 64 -31.77 33.77 26.01
C ILE A 64 -32.75 33.27 27.06
N GLY A 65 -33.16 32.01 26.97
CA GLY A 65 -34.13 31.48 27.92
C GLY A 65 -34.48 30.02 27.68
N SER A 66 -35.43 29.54 28.48
CA SER A 66 -35.89 28.15 28.40
C SER A 66 -36.69 27.91 27.12
N ILE A 67 -36.49 26.74 26.53
CA ILE A 67 -37.35 26.18 25.49
C ILE A 67 -38.51 25.45 26.15
N ASN A 68 -38.16 24.66 27.17
CA ASN A 68 -39.00 23.88 28.05
C ASN A 68 -38.20 23.61 29.33
N ASP A 69 -38.71 22.75 30.21
CA ASP A 69 -38.06 22.43 31.49
C ASP A 69 -36.68 21.75 31.32
N ASP A 70 -36.46 21.11 30.18
CA ASP A 70 -35.26 20.31 29.91
C ASP A 70 -34.24 21.02 29.00
N HIS A 71 -34.55 22.21 28.48
CA HIS A 71 -33.71 22.88 27.50
C HIS A 71 -33.63 24.39 27.70
N ILE A 72 -32.41 24.92 27.52
CA ILE A 72 -32.12 26.34 27.42
C ILE A 72 -31.55 26.64 26.03
N GLY A 73 -31.81 27.81 25.47
CA GLY A 73 -31.28 28.15 24.16
C GLY A 73 -31.19 29.63 23.86
N ILE A 74 -30.63 29.91 22.70
CA ILE A 74 -30.59 31.23 22.08
C ILE A 74 -31.49 31.18 20.84
N PHE A 75 -32.47 32.07 20.80
CA PHE A 75 -33.40 32.21 19.69
C PHE A 75 -32.89 33.21 18.65
N GLY A 76 -32.95 32.84 17.38
CA GLY A 76 -32.64 33.69 16.23
C GLY A 76 -33.89 34.02 15.41
N TYR A 77 -33.82 35.12 14.64
CA TYR A 77 -34.87 35.72 13.81
C TYR A 77 -35.86 34.75 13.10
N GLY A 78 -37.14 35.16 13.02
CA GLY A 78 -38.03 34.82 11.90
C GLY A 78 -38.68 33.43 11.88
N GLY A 79 -38.88 32.79 13.04
CA GLY A 79 -39.53 31.46 13.09
C GLY A 79 -38.59 30.29 12.79
N ALA A 80 -37.28 30.51 12.74
CA ALA A 80 -36.26 29.50 12.50
C ALA A 80 -36.01 28.53 13.69
N GLY A 81 -36.76 28.66 14.79
CA GLY A 81 -36.52 27.89 16.01
C GLY A 81 -35.25 28.33 16.76
N TYR A 82 -34.78 27.51 17.70
CA TYR A 82 -33.56 27.79 18.46
C TYR A 82 -32.31 27.45 17.64
N SER A 83 -31.48 28.47 17.39
CA SER A 83 -30.22 28.31 16.65
C SER A 83 -29.14 27.60 17.48
N PHE A 84 -29.22 27.73 18.80
CA PHE A 84 -28.40 27.03 19.78
C PHE A 84 -29.30 26.55 20.91
N ALA A 85 -29.24 25.27 21.25
CA ALA A 85 -30.00 24.67 22.33
C ALA A 85 -29.12 23.71 23.12
N MET A 86 -29.21 23.76 24.45
CA MET A 86 -28.58 22.79 25.34
C MET A 86 -29.66 22.05 26.11
N ASN A 87 -29.60 20.72 26.07
CA ASN A 87 -30.36 19.87 26.97
C ASN A 87 -29.68 19.90 28.35
N VAL A 88 -30.38 20.40 29.36
CA VAL A 88 -29.79 20.59 30.70
C VAL A 88 -29.72 19.30 31.51
N ASN A 89 -30.45 18.25 31.10
CA ASN A 89 -30.45 16.96 31.78
C ASN A 89 -29.22 16.11 31.42
N ASN A 90 -28.70 16.24 30.21
CA ASN A 90 -27.56 15.43 29.74
C ASN A 90 -26.37 16.25 29.20
N GLY A 91 -26.52 17.56 29.06
CA GLY A 91 -25.49 18.48 28.59
C GLY A 91 -25.22 18.44 27.09
N ASN A 92 -26.07 17.80 26.29
CA ASN A 92 -25.94 17.80 24.84
C ASN A 92 -26.29 19.16 24.26
N ILE A 93 -25.51 19.62 23.28
CA ILE A 93 -25.67 20.91 22.62
C ILE A 93 -26.05 20.67 21.15
N GLY A 94 -27.14 21.27 20.72
CA GLY A 94 -27.60 21.32 19.34
C GLY A 94 -27.40 22.70 18.73
N MET A 95 -26.90 22.77 17.50
CA MET A 95 -26.97 23.97 16.66
C MET A 95 -27.92 23.71 15.49
N GLY A 96 -29.02 24.47 15.44
CA GLY A 96 -30.13 24.22 14.50
C GLY A 96 -30.97 22.97 14.82
N SER A 97 -30.82 22.40 16.02
CA SER A 97 -31.62 21.28 16.54
C SER A 97 -31.85 21.46 18.03
N VAL A 98 -33.09 21.21 18.48
CA VAL A 98 -33.47 21.20 19.91
C VAL A 98 -33.47 19.81 20.52
N THR A 99 -33.15 18.77 19.74
CA THR A 99 -33.10 17.36 20.18
C THR A 99 -31.74 16.74 19.83
N PRO A 100 -30.62 17.25 20.37
CA PRO A 100 -29.29 16.76 20.03
C PRO A 100 -29.07 15.31 20.51
N ALA A 101 -28.73 14.41 19.59
CA ALA A 101 -28.49 13.01 19.89
C ALA A 101 -27.07 12.76 20.47
N PHE A 102 -26.14 13.66 20.17
CA PHE A 102 -24.75 13.61 20.61
C PHE A 102 -24.36 14.87 21.40
N LYS A 103 -23.18 14.85 22.03
CA LYS A 103 -22.70 15.96 22.86
C LYS A 103 -22.66 17.29 22.11
N LEU A 104 -22.29 17.26 20.85
CA LEU A 104 -22.43 18.36 19.91
C LEU A 104 -23.13 17.80 18.66
N ASP A 105 -24.30 18.35 18.34
CA ASP A 105 -25.11 17.96 17.19
C ASP A 105 -25.39 19.20 16.33
N LEU A 106 -25.13 19.10 15.03
CA LEU A 106 -25.24 20.21 14.11
C LEU A 106 -26.22 19.82 13.01
N ASN A 107 -27.31 20.57 12.88
CA ASN A 107 -28.22 20.44 11.74
C ASN A 107 -27.63 21.19 10.54
N GLY A 108 -26.59 20.62 9.94
CA GLY A 108 -25.83 21.22 8.83
C GLY A 108 -24.35 20.85 8.87
N ARG A 109 -23.55 21.52 8.03
CA ARG A 109 -22.11 21.31 7.97
C ARG A 109 -21.37 22.21 8.95
N MET A 110 -20.43 21.62 9.68
CA MET A 110 -19.44 22.37 10.45
C MET A 110 -18.41 23.02 9.52
N ARG A 111 -17.94 24.22 9.87
CA ARG A 111 -16.75 24.83 9.28
C ARG A 111 -15.65 24.94 10.33
N ILE A 112 -14.53 24.26 10.12
CA ILE A 112 -13.30 24.45 10.89
C ILE A 112 -12.36 25.32 10.06
N ARG A 113 -11.82 26.39 10.66
CA ARG A 113 -10.92 27.33 10.00
C ARG A 113 -9.61 27.36 10.76
N GLN A 114 -8.52 27.53 10.02
CA GLN A 114 -7.21 27.82 10.61
C GLN A 114 -7.14 29.29 11.02
N ASP A 115 -6.34 29.56 12.03
CA ASP A 115 -5.84 30.91 12.32
C ASP A 115 -4.48 31.12 11.65
N THR A 116 -3.48 30.30 11.99
CA THR A 116 -2.09 30.49 11.54
C THR A 116 -1.45 29.34 10.76
N SER A 117 -1.96 28.09 10.83
CA SER A 117 -1.26 26.95 10.20
C SER A 117 -2.16 25.82 9.70
N THR A 118 -2.95 25.21 10.58
CA THR A 118 -3.74 24.02 10.25
C THR A 118 -5.18 24.20 10.73
N ALA A 119 -6.14 23.62 10.02
CA ALA A 119 -7.54 23.56 10.43
C ALA A 119 -7.92 22.09 10.60
N GLY A 120 -8.47 21.68 11.74
CA GLY A 120 -8.92 20.30 11.88
C GLY A 120 -9.47 19.95 13.24
N ILE A 121 -9.68 18.65 13.42
CA ILE A 121 -10.20 18.04 14.64
C ILE A 121 -9.11 17.16 15.23
N TRP A 122 -8.80 17.39 16.50
CA TRP A 122 -7.90 16.53 17.27
C TRP A 122 -8.62 15.31 17.81
N PHE A 123 -7.99 14.16 17.68
CA PHE A 123 -8.39 12.89 18.27
C PHE A 123 -7.34 12.45 19.26
N ASP A 124 -7.76 12.31 20.51
CA ASP A 124 -6.91 12.03 21.65
C ASP A 124 -7.09 10.58 22.11
N GLY A 125 -5.99 9.96 22.54
CA GLY A 125 -6.03 8.68 23.23
C GLY A 125 -6.18 8.88 24.73
N SER A 126 -6.70 7.88 25.43
CA SER A 126 -6.86 7.93 26.90
C SER A 126 -5.56 8.17 27.66
N SER A 127 -4.42 7.77 27.10
CA SER A 127 -3.08 7.91 27.69
C SER A 127 -2.16 8.86 26.92
N SER A 128 -2.66 9.55 25.89
CA SER A 128 -1.85 10.43 25.04
C SER A 128 -2.73 11.53 24.44
N PRO A 129 -2.78 12.71 25.07
CA PRO A 129 -3.51 13.84 24.51
C PRO A 129 -2.84 14.32 23.21
N THR A 130 -3.60 14.93 22.32
CA THR A 130 -3.20 15.43 21.00
C THR A 130 -2.51 14.39 20.12
N ARG A 131 -3.10 13.19 19.97
CA ARG A 131 -2.43 12.08 19.27
C ARG A 131 -2.46 12.23 17.76
N SER A 132 -3.62 12.56 17.22
CA SER A 132 -3.82 12.67 15.77
C SER A 132 -4.73 13.84 15.42
N LEU A 133 -4.41 14.52 14.33
CA LEU A 133 -5.23 15.58 13.76
C LEU A 133 -5.69 15.13 12.38
N MET A 134 -6.98 15.26 12.09
CA MET A 134 -7.51 15.22 10.73
C MET A 134 -7.83 16.65 10.31
N GLY A 135 -7.23 17.11 9.22
CA GLY A 135 -7.31 18.52 8.87
C GLY A 135 -6.51 18.94 7.67
N THR A 136 -6.46 20.25 7.43
CA THR A 136 -5.63 20.87 6.40
C THR A 136 -4.20 21.02 6.90
N ILE A 137 -3.25 20.73 6.01
CA ILE A 137 -1.82 21.04 6.18
C ILE A 137 -1.59 22.51 5.81
N ASN A 138 -2.25 22.96 4.75
CA ASN A 138 -2.31 24.32 4.22
C ASN A 138 -3.48 24.38 3.21
N ASP A 139 -3.58 25.45 2.44
CA ASP A 139 -4.69 25.68 1.50
C ASP A 139 -4.81 24.62 0.39
N ASN A 140 -3.71 23.94 0.04
CA ASN A 140 -3.66 22.97 -1.05
C ASN A 140 -3.68 21.51 -0.59
N TYR A 141 -3.55 21.24 0.71
CA TYR A 141 -3.36 19.88 1.21
C TYR A 141 -4.21 19.58 2.45
N VAL A 142 -4.82 18.40 2.46
CA VAL A 142 -5.55 17.82 3.59
C VAL A 142 -4.91 16.49 3.97
N GLY A 143 -5.00 16.07 5.22
CA GLY A 143 -4.38 14.81 5.62
C GLY A 143 -4.70 14.35 7.03
N ILE A 144 -3.85 13.43 7.50
CA ILE A 144 -3.82 12.96 8.89
C ILE A 144 -2.41 13.19 9.43
N PHE A 145 -2.33 13.96 10.51
CA PHE A 145 -1.11 14.23 11.25
C PHE A 145 -1.01 13.29 12.46
N GLY A 146 0.17 12.71 12.68
CA GLY A 146 0.48 11.93 13.87
C GLY A 146 1.54 12.60 14.74
N ASN A 147 1.18 12.99 15.96
CA ASN A 147 2.07 13.67 16.92
C ASN A 147 3.12 12.74 17.56
N GLY A 148 3.09 11.43 17.28
CA GLY A 148 4.09 10.46 17.72
C GLY A 148 5.36 10.41 16.86
N GLY A 149 5.65 11.46 16.09
CA GLY A 149 6.77 11.54 15.15
C GLY A 149 6.44 11.19 13.69
N ALA A 150 5.21 10.77 13.39
CA ALA A 150 4.80 10.45 12.02
C ALA A 150 4.58 11.70 11.16
N GLY A 151 4.23 12.84 11.76
CA GLY A 151 3.91 14.06 11.02
C GLY A 151 2.71 13.87 10.09
N TRP A 152 2.64 14.65 9.01
CA TRP A 152 1.64 14.51 7.94
C TRP A 152 1.97 13.34 7.02
N ASN A 153 1.86 12.13 7.56
CA ASN A 153 2.26 10.91 6.85
C ASN A 153 1.24 10.46 5.80
N PHE A 154 0.00 10.89 5.92
CA PHE A 154 -1.04 10.71 4.91
C PHE A 154 -1.52 12.10 4.48
N ALA A 155 -1.35 12.43 3.21
CA ALA A 155 -1.71 13.72 2.67
C ALA A 155 -2.38 13.56 1.30
N MET A 156 -3.30 14.44 0.97
CA MET A 156 -3.92 14.55 -0.35
C MET A 156 -3.83 15.99 -0.82
N GLU A 157 -3.38 16.18 -2.05
CA GLU A 157 -3.45 17.48 -2.72
C GLU A 157 -4.87 17.71 -3.24
N VAL A 158 -5.51 18.80 -2.81
CA VAL A 158 -6.94 19.04 -3.06
C VAL A 158 -7.26 19.39 -4.52
N ASN A 159 -6.27 19.93 -5.25
CA ASN A 159 -6.48 20.40 -6.63
C ASN A 159 -6.45 19.27 -7.66
N ASN A 160 -5.67 18.20 -7.43
CA ASN A 160 -5.54 17.10 -8.37
C ASN A 160 -5.96 15.74 -7.78
N GLY A 161 -6.11 15.62 -6.46
CA GLY A 161 -6.49 14.38 -5.77
C GLY A 161 -5.35 13.37 -5.61
N ASN A 162 -4.10 13.77 -5.80
CA ASN A 162 -2.94 12.91 -5.56
C ASN A 162 -2.80 12.64 -4.06
N ILE A 163 -2.58 11.38 -3.69
CA ILE A 163 -2.43 10.93 -2.31
C ILE A 163 -0.97 10.54 -2.05
N GLY A 164 -0.37 11.17 -1.05
CA GLY A 164 0.95 10.85 -0.52
C GLY A 164 0.88 10.00 0.74
N ILE A 165 1.71 8.96 0.82
CA ILE A 165 2.01 8.20 2.04
C ILE A 165 3.52 8.33 2.30
N GLY A 166 3.92 8.91 3.43
CA GLY A 166 5.33 9.26 3.67
C GLY A 166 5.81 10.55 3.00
N THR A 167 4.92 11.25 2.31
CA THR A 167 5.20 12.53 1.62
C THR A 167 3.96 13.43 1.66
N SER A 168 4.18 14.73 1.85
CA SER A 168 3.14 15.77 1.76
C SER A 168 3.14 16.47 0.40
N SER A 169 3.90 15.97 -0.58
CA SER A 169 3.99 16.53 -1.94
C SER A 169 4.01 15.40 -2.98
N PRO A 170 2.89 14.66 -3.13
CA PRO A 170 2.79 13.53 -4.05
C PRO A 170 2.89 13.99 -5.51
N THR A 171 3.73 13.30 -6.28
CA THR A 171 3.95 13.57 -7.72
C THR A 171 3.15 12.65 -8.64
N SER A 172 2.39 11.72 -8.06
CA SER A 172 1.55 10.73 -8.74
C SER A 172 0.25 10.51 -7.97
N ARG A 173 -0.75 9.89 -8.62
CA ARG A 173 -2.07 9.61 -8.01
C ARG A 173 -1.97 8.93 -6.64
N LEU A 174 -1.05 7.99 -6.51
CA LEU A 174 -0.61 7.39 -5.26
C LEU A 174 0.90 7.43 -5.22
N ASP A 175 1.47 8.23 -4.31
CA ASP A 175 2.91 8.39 -4.13
C ASP A 175 3.31 7.88 -2.73
N ILE A 176 4.18 6.87 -2.69
CA ILE A 176 4.60 6.23 -1.45
C ILE A 176 6.10 6.46 -1.28
N ASN A 177 6.46 7.34 -0.34
CA ASN A 177 7.84 7.51 0.08
C ASN A 177 8.19 6.42 1.11
N GLY A 178 8.53 5.23 0.61
CA GLY A 178 8.83 4.07 1.44
C GLY A 178 8.59 2.75 0.70
N THR A 179 8.19 1.73 1.44
CA THR A 179 7.90 0.40 0.87
C THR A 179 6.39 0.15 0.80
N LEU A 180 5.92 -0.36 -0.34
CA LEU A 180 4.55 -0.84 -0.51
C LEU A 180 4.48 -2.32 -0.10
N ARG A 181 3.63 -2.64 0.88
CA ARG A 181 3.35 -4.03 1.28
C ARG A 181 1.91 -4.41 0.92
N LEU A 182 1.75 -5.25 -0.09
CA LEU A 182 0.46 -5.85 -0.47
C LEU A 182 0.29 -7.21 0.20
N ARG A 183 -0.64 -7.31 1.15
CA ARG A 183 -1.01 -8.57 1.80
C ARG A 183 -2.20 -9.19 1.06
N SER A 184 -2.03 -10.39 0.51
CA SER A 184 -3.12 -11.26 0.08
C SER A 184 -2.83 -12.70 0.54
N ASN A 185 -3.68 -13.68 0.18
CA ASN A 185 -3.73 -14.98 0.83
C ASN A 185 -2.52 -15.93 0.65
N SER A 186 -1.39 -15.56 0.02
CA SER A 186 -0.07 -16.25 0.12
C SER A 186 1.01 -15.70 -0.83
N PRO A 187 1.55 -14.47 -0.63
CA PRO A 187 2.81 -14.12 -1.29
C PRO A 187 3.95 -14.96 -0.74
N VAL A 188 4.52 -15.85 -1.55
CA VAL A 188 5.77 -16.56 -1.23
C VAL A 188 6.97 -15.78 -1.75
N LYS A 189 8.14 -15.94 -1.12
CA LYS A 189 9.39 -15.28 -1.56
C LYS A 189 9.64 -15.61 -3.04
N GLY A 190 9.78 -14.57 -3.87
CA GLY A 190 9.95 -14.70 -5.31
C GLY A 190 8.67 -14.57 -6.13
N SER A 191 7.49 -14.53 -5.50
CA SER A 191 6.23 -14.26 -6.22
C SER A 191 6.29 -12.91 -6.96
N VAL A 192 5.63 -12.85 -8.11
CA VAL A 192 5.48 -11.62 -8.90
C VAL A 192 4.02 -11.18 -8.85
N LEU A 193 3.81 -9.86 -8.87
CA LEU A 193 2.47 -9.30 -9.01
C LEU A 193 2.10 -9.30 -10.50
N THR A 194 0.99 -9.92 -10.86
CA THR A 194 0.54 -10.05 -12.25
C THR A 194 -0.89 -9.54 -12.41
N SER A 195 -1.17 -8.83 -13.50
CA SER A 195 -2.53 -8.44 -13.86
C SER A 195 -3.33 -9.70 -14.20
N VAL A 196 -4.54 -9.84 -13.66
CA VAL A 196 -5.43 -10.98 -13.94
C VAL A 196 -6.56 -10.64 -14.90
N ASP A 197 -6.78 -9.35 -15.16
CA ASP A 197 -7.81 -8.87 -16.07
C ASP A 197 -7.45 -7.52 -16.70
N ASN A 198 -8.33 -7.04 -17.56
CA ASN A 198 -8.22 -5.74 -18.25
C ASN A 198 -8.61 -4.56 -17.34
N ASN A 199 -9.06 -4.80 -16.11
CA ASN A 199 -9.35 -3.76 -15.13
C ASN A 199 -8.12 -3.42 -14.27
N GLY A 200 -7.00 -4.13 -14.48
CA GLY A 200 -5.76 -3.92 -13.72
C GLY A 200 -5.78 -4.57 -12.35
N ASN A 201 -6.72 -5.50 -12.09
CA ASN A 201 -6.68 -6.27 -10.85
C ASN A 201 -5.42 -7.12 -10.83
N ALA A 202 -4.75 -7.16 -9.68
CA ALA A 202 -3.45 -7.77 -9.55
C ALA A 202 -3.44 -8.86 -8.48
N VAL A 203 -2.82 -10.00 -8.80
CA VAL A 203 -2.64 -11.11 -7.84
C VAL A 203 -1.18 -11.52 -7.77
N TRP A 204 -0.80 -12.09 -6.63
CA TRP A 204 0.49 -12.78 -6.52
C TRP A 204 0.44 -14.08 -7.33
N ALA A 205 1.41 -14.25 -8.22
CA ALA A 205 1.61 -15.48 -8.97
C ALA A 205 3.04 -16.00 -8.78
N ASN A 206 3.20 -17.33 -8.85
CA ASN A 206 4.51 -17.94 -8.95
C ASN A 206 5.14 -17.49 -10.28
N PRO A 207 6.42 -17.04 -10.31
CA PRO A 207 7.11 -16.87 -11.57
C PRO A 207 7.38 -18.25 -12.18
N GLU A 208 7.38 -18.36 -13.51
CA GLU A 208 7.81 -19.59 -14.19
C GLU A 208 9.26 -19.44 -14.61
N SER A 209 10.16 -19.97 -13.79
CA SER A 209 11.59 -20.00 -14.11
C SER A 209 12.34 -21.10 -13.40
N PHE A 210 13.41 -21.58 -14.02
CA PHE A 210 14.29 -22.57 -13.43
C PHE A 210 15.74 -22.33 -13.83
N LYS A 211 16.67 -22.81 -12.99
CA LYS A 211 18.07 -23.01 -13.35
C LYS A 211 18.60 -24.25 -12.63
N THR A 212 19.27 -25.10 -13.39
CA THR A 212 19.81 -26.38 -12.92
C THR A 212 21.17 -26.66 -13.56
N GLY A 213 22.05 -27.36 -12.85
CA GLY A 213 23.31 -27.87 -13.39
C GLY A 213 23.21 -29.33 -13.84
N GLY A 214 24.12 -29.76 -14.72
CA GLY A 214 24.01 -31.07 -15.38
C GLY A 214 25.22 -31.97 -15.37
N THR A 215 24.95 -33.24 -15.67
CA THR A 215 25.87 -34.38 -15.81
C THR A 215 25.48 -35.24 -17.00
N PHE A 216 26.40 -36.10 -17.43
CA PHE A 216 26.05 -37.21 -18.31
C PHE A 216 25.51 -38.38 -17.47
N ASP A 217 24.19 -38.54 -17.51
CA ASP A 217 23.38 -39.75 -17.31
C ASP A 217 23.89 -40.90 -16.40
N GLY A 218 24.37 -40.60 -15.20
CA GLY A 218 24.43 -41.57 -14.07
C GLY A 218 25.20 -42.89 -14.26
N VAL A 219 25.88 -43.15 -15.39
CA VAL A 219 26.57 -44.40 -15.73
C VAL A 219 27.76 -44.11 -16.68
N PRO A 220 28.89 -44.85 -16.65
CA PRO A 220 30.02 -44.59 -17.56
C PRO A 220 29.67 -45.11 -18.96
N PHE A 221 29.48 -44.22 -19.94
CA PHE A 221 29.25 -44.65 -21.32
C PHE A 221 29.73 -43.66 -22.38
N THR A 222 30.19 -44.23 -23.49
CA THR A 222 30.73 -43.59 -24.70
C THR A 222 29.63 -42.85 -25.48
N ILE A 223 29.83 -41.58 -25.80
CA ILE A 223 28.94 -40.87 -26.74
C ILE A 223 29.11 -41.51 -28.12
N ASP A 224 28.05 -42.09 -28.68
CA ASP A 224 28.06 -42.60 -30.04
C ASP A 224 28.20 -41.43 -31.03
N ASN A 225 29.24 -41.44 -31.86
CA ASN A 225 29.82 -40.28 -32.55
C ASN A 225 28.95 -39.69 -33.70
N ILE A 226 27.64 -40.00 -33.74
CA ILE A 226 26.73 -39.66 -34.84
C ILE A 226 25.27 -39.39 -34.44
N THR A 227 24.86 -39.48 -33.17
CA THR A 227 23.45 -39.23 -32.75
C THR A 227 23.31 -38.09 -31.74
N TRP A 228 22.17 -37.40 -31.77
CA TRP A 228 21.83 -36.41 -30.74
C TRP A 228 21.42 -37.11 -29.45
N THR A 229 22.06 -36.74 -28.34
CA THR A 229 21.83 -37.33 -27.02
C THR A 229 21.33 -36.28 -26.05
N LYS A 230 20.31 -36.62 -25.24
CA LYS A 230 19.78 -35.73 -24.20
C LYS A 230 20.85 -35.47 -23.13
N VAL A 231 20.99 -34.21 -22.72
CA VAL A 231 21.84 -33.82 -21.58
C VAL A 231 20.97 -33.79 -20.33
N PHE A 232 21.44 -34.42 -19.25
CA PHE A 232 20.71 -34.46 -17.98
C PHE A 232 21.15 -33.31 -17.06
N PHE A 233 20.19 -32.53 -16.56
CA PHE A 233 20.43 -31.47 -15.57
C PHE A 233 19.69 -31.75 -14.27
N ASN A 234 20.28 -32.60 -13.42
CA ASN A 234 19.69 -33.11 -12.18
C ASN A 234 20.57 -32.95 -10.93
N GLN A 235 21.75 -32.33 -11.04
CA GLN A 235 22.75 -32.31 -9.95
C GLN A 235 22.51 -31.21 -8.91
N SER A 236 22.04 -30.04 -9.33
CA SER A 236 21.85 -28.90 -8.43
C SER A 236 20.80 -27.95 -8.98
N MET A 237 19.59 -28.03 -8.41
CA MET A 237 18.50 -27.11 -8.68
C MET A 237 18.73 -25.81 -7.92
N LEU A 238 19.13 -24.74 -8.62
CA LEU A 238 19.26 -23.42 -8.02
C LEU A 238 17.88 -22.81 -7.72
N HIS A 239 16.95 -22.97 -8.66
CA HIS A 239 15.55 -22.60 -8.47
C HIS A 239 14.65 -23.35 -9.46
N ASN A 240 13.37 -23.53 -9.08
CA ASN A 240 12.30 -24.11 -9.90
C ASN A 240 10.98 -23.40 -9.67
N PHE A 241 10.96 -22.08 -9.81
CA PHE A 241 9.72 -21.36 -9.57
C PHE A 241 8.65 -21.77 -10.60
N GLY A 242 7.44 -22.00 -10.09
CA GLY A 242 6.35 -22.57 -10.88
C GLY A 242 6.44 -24.09 -11.06
N ASN A 243 7.50 -24.75 -10.58
CA ASN A 243 7.71 -26.20 -10.68
C ASN A 243 7.60 -26.77 -12.10
N GLY A 244 7.92 -25.95 -13.12
CA GLY A 244 7.86 -26.37 -14.52
C GLY A 244 8.99 -27.33 -14.90
N TYR A 245 10.18 -27.21 -14.29
CA TYR A 245 11.30 -28.11 -14.60
C TYR A 245 11.17 -29.44 -13.86
N LEU A 246 11.36 -30.55 -14.58
CA LEU A 246 11.30 -31.93 -14.10
C LEU A 246 12.70 -32.57 -14.10
N PRO A 247 13.41 -32.60 -12.95
CA PRO A 247 14.80 -33.06 -12.90
C PRO A 247 15.00 -34.52 -13.30
N ASN A 248 14.05 -35.39 -12.95
CA ASN A 248 14.14 -36.84 -13.22
C ASN A 248 14.24 -37.17 -14.71
N VAL A 249 13.67 -36.32 -15.57
CA VAL A 249 13.64 -36.51 -17.03
C VAL A 249 14.41 -35.40 -17.78
N SER A 250 14.93 -34.42 -17.05
CA SER A 250 15.63 -33.23 -17.53
C SER A 250 14.88 -32.44 -18.60
N GLU A 251 13.60 -32.18 -18.31
CA GLU A 251 12.68 -31.46 -19.21
C GLU A 251 11.98 -30.32 -18.47
N PHE A 252 11.79 -29.18 -19.15
CA PHE A 252 10.89 -28.12 -18.73
C PHE A 252 9.50 -28.32 -19.32
N SER A 253 8.49 -28.39 -18.45
CA SER A 253 7.06 -28.39 -18.77
C SER A 253 6.53 -26.98 -18.77
N VAL A 254 5.96 -26.56 -19.90
CA VAL A 254 5.27 -25.28 -20.00
C VAL A 254 3.90 -25.42 -19.33
N LEU A 255 3.62 -24.58 -18.33
CA LEU A 255 2.35 -24.61 -17.59
C LEU A 255 1.40 -23.52 -18.06
N VAL A 256 1.94 -22.36 -18.46
CA VAL A 256 1.16 -21.24 -18.98
C VAL A 256 1.63 -20.86 -20.37
N LYS A 257 0.69 -20.47 -21.23
CA LYS A 257 0.99 -19.94 -22.57
C LYS A 257 1.83 -18.67 -22.45
N GLY A 258 2.89 -18.55 -23.24
CA GLY A 258 3.71 -17.35 -23.24
C GLY A 258 4.96 -17.44 -24.09
N LEU A 259 5.67 -16.30 -24.12
CA LEU A 259 7.01 -16.20 -24.68
C LEU A 259 8.02 -16.55 -23.59
N TYR A 260 8.88 -17.53 -23.84
CA TYR A 260 9.91 -17.99 -22.90
C TYR A 260 11.31 -17.67 -23.41
N HIS A 261 12.25 -17.41 -22.51
CA HIS A 261 13.69 -17.34 -22.81
C HIS A 261 14.39 -18.53 -22.17
N PHE A 262 15.12 -19.30 -22.97
CA PHE A 262 16.00 -20.37 -22.49
C PHE A 262 17.46 -20.03 -22.69
N LYS A 263 18.29 -20.46 -21.75
CA LYS A 263 19.74 -20.39 -21.85
C LYS A 263 20.35 -21.69 -21.34
N THR A 264 21.36 -22.20 -22.03
CA THR A 264 22.14 -23.36 -21.59
C THR A 264 23.61 -23.19 -21.92
N ALA A 265 24.45 -23.80 -21.10
CA ALA A 265 25.87 -24.01 -21.32
C ALA A 265 26.18 -25.50 -21.12
N VAL A 266 26.99 -26.09 -21.99
CA VAL A 266 27.47 -27.46 -21.83
C VAL A 266 28.97 -27.50 -22.13
N THR A 267 29.77 -27.86 -21.14
CA THR A 267 31.22 -28.07 -21.30
C THR A 267 31.53 -29.55 -21.40
N PHE A 268 32.44 -29.91 -22.30
CA PHE A 268 32.87 -31.29 -22.55
C PHE A 268 34.33 -31.46 -22.14
N LEU A 269 34.61 -32.47 -21.31
CA LEU A 269 35.91 -32.90 -20.81
C LEU A 269 36.50 -34.00 -21.72
N GLU A 270 37.83 -34.00 -21.89
CA GLU A 270 38.65 -34.94 -22.68
C GLU A 270 38.26 -35.08 -24.16
N LYS A 271 39.04 -34.47 -25.07
CA LYS A 271 38.70 -34.36 -26.50
C LYS A 271 39.75 -35.02 -27.40
N ALA A 272 39.29 -35.64 -28.48
CA ALA A 272 40.13 -35.97 -29.64
C ALA A 272 40.60 -34.70 -30.37
N ASP A 273 41.75 -34.79 -31.06
CA ASP A 273 42.43 -33.67 -31.73
C ASP A 273 41.57 -32.89 -32.75
N LYS A 274 40.52 -33.51 -33.30
CA LYS A 274 39.60 -32.84 -34.20
C LYS A 274 38.17 -33.28 -33.92
N HIS A 275 37.34 -32.34 -33.45
CA HIS A 275 35.94 -32.60 -33.12
C HIS A 275 35.05 -31.38 -33.41
N SER A 276 33.75 -31.62 -33.56
CA SER A 276 32.74 -30.56 -33.57
C SER A 276 31.65 -30.87 -32.56
N ILE A 277 31.29 -29.87 -31.76
CA ILE A 277 30.24 -29.96 -30.74
C ILE A 277 29.06 -29.13 -31.18
N ARG A 278 27.86 -29.66 -30.95
CA ARG A 278 26.60 -28.95 -31.15
C ARG A 278 25.71 -29.15 -29.95
N ILE A 279 24.96 -28.11 -29.63
CA ILE A 279 23.87 -28.18 -28.66
C ILE A 279 22.62 -27.63 -29.29
N ARG A 280 21.47 -28.20 -28.92
CA ARG A 280 20.16 -27.72 -29.35
C ARG A 280 19.15 -27.78 -28.23
N LEU A 281 18.16 -26.89 -28.33
CA LEU A 281 16.94 -26.94 -27.54
C LEU A 281 15.85 -27.62 -28.36
N LYS A 282 15.33 -28.73 -27.84
CA LYS A 282 14.31 -29.53 -28.51
C LYS A 282 12.95 -29.31 -27.88
N ARG A 283 11.91 -29.36 -28.72
CA ARG A 283 10.49 -29.31 -28.32
C ARG A 283 9.76 -30.56 -28.78
N ASN A 284 8.95 -31.15 -27.89
CA ASN A 284 7.95 -32.19 -28.18
C ASN A 284 8.37 -33.33 -29.12
N GLY A 285 9.34 -34.14 -28.71
CA GLY A 285 9.58 -35.50 -29.21
C GLY A 285 10.12 -35.66 -30.63
N VAL A 286 9.72 -34.83 -31.61
CA VAL A 286 10.03 -35.02 -33.03
C VAL A 286 10.23 -33.67 -33.75
N THR A 287 11.39 -33.58 -34.43
CA THR A 287 11.85 -32.57 -35.42
C THR A 287 11.79 -31.06 -35.12
N SER A 288 11.10 -30.59 -34.09
CA SER A 288 11.05 -29.15 -33.77
C SER A 288 12.21 -28.72 -32.85
N THR A 289 13.24 -28.13 -33.46
CA THR A 289 14.33 -27.46 -32.75
C THR A 289 13.96 -25.99 -32.56
N ILE A 290 14.04 -25.51 -31.32
CA ILE A 290 13.79 -24.10 -31.02
C ILE A 290 15.05 -23.25 -31.26
N GLY A 291 16.24 -23.83 -31.05
CA GLY A 291 17.51 -23.21 -31.39
C GLY A 291 18.64 -24.25 -31.42
N GLU A 292 19.62 -24.04 -32.29
CA GLU A 292 20.83 -24.86 -32.42
C GLU A 292 22.04 -23.93 -32.45
N LYS A 293 23.14 -24.34 -31.81
CA LYS A 293 24.43 -23.66 -31.97
C LYS A 293 25.51 -24.65 -32.35
N TYR A 294 26.32 -24.22 -33.32
CA TYR A 294 27.49 -24.93 -33.80
C TYR A 294 28.76 -24.34 -33.17
N HIS A 295 29.61 -25.20 -32.61
CA HIS A 295 30.92 -24.81 -32.09
C HIS A 295 32.00 -25.72 -32.72
N GLN A 296 32.94 -25.12 -33.48
CA GLN A 296 34.09 -25.84 -34.05
C GLN A 296 35.32 -25.65 -33.16
N GLY A 297 35.94 -26.76 -32.77
CA GLY A 297 37.30 -26.76 -32.23
C GLY A 297 38.29 -27.26 -33.28
N PHE A 298 39.31 -26.46 -33.59
CA PHE A 298 40.47 -26.89 -34.38
C PHE A 298 41.67 -27.06 -33.44
N MET A 299 42.39 -28.19 -33.52
CA MET A 299 43.78 -28.24 -33.05
C MET A 299 44.73 -27.99 -34.23
N TYR A 300 45.65 -27.05 -34.07
CA TYR A 300 46.88 -27.04 -34.87
C TYR A 300 47.90 -27.94 -34.16
N HIS A 301 48.13 -29.13 -34.69
CA HIS A 301 49.36 -29.88 -34.39
C HIS A 301 50.51 -29.18 -35.13
N GLN A 302 51.31 -28.37 -34.44
CA GLN A 302 52.69 -28.12 -34.90
C GLN A 302 53.59 -29.10 -34.16
N SER A 303 53.90 -30.23 -34.78
CA SER A 303 54.92 -31.14 -34.29
C SER A 303 56.31 -30.64 -34.72
N PHE A 304 57.11 -30.20 -33.76
CA PHE A 304 58.57 -30.29 -33.82
C PHE A 304 59.05 -30.75 -32.44
N PHE A 305 59.32 -32.06 -32.34
CA PHE A 305 59.98 -32.81 -31.25
C PHE A 305 59.77 -32.35 -29.80
N GLY A 306 58.98 -33.12 -29.04
CA GLY A 306 59.01 -33.11 -27.58
C GLY A 306 57.74 -33.66 -26.96
N ASN A 307 57.86 -34.69 -26.12
CA ASN A 307 56.77 -35.22 -25.32
C ASN A 307 56.14 -34.11 -24.47
N TYR A 308 54.88 -33.78 -24.75
CA TYR A 308 54.05 -32.93 -23.90
C TYR A 308 52.86 -33.75 -23.39
N THR A 309 52.84 -34.04 -22.09
CA THR A 309 51.62 -34.35 -21.33
C THR A 309 50.85 -33.05 -21.08
N GLY A 310 50.43 -32.38 -22.15
CA GLY A 310 49.66 -31.14 -22.08
C GLY A 310 48.17 -31.47 -22.18
N THR A 311 47.46 -31.44 -21.06
CA THR A 311 45.99 -31.39 -21.03
C THR A 311 45.55 -30.13 -21.78
N CYS A 312 44.91 -30.31 -22.93
CA CYS A 312 44.30 -29.23 -23.69
C CYS A 312 42.97 -28.82 -23.04
N ASN A 313 43.02 -27.85 -22.12
CA ASN A 313 41.85 -27.22 -21.54
C ASN A 313 41.15 -26.33 -22.58
N PHE A 314 40.20 -26.91 -23.32
CA PHE A 314 39.12 -26.13 -23.91
C PHE A 314 37.96 -26.08 -22.91
N ASP A 315 38.13 -25.22 -21.89
CA ASP A 315 37.16 -24.96 -20.82
C ASP A 315 35.96 -24.09 -21.27
N GLU A 316 35.89 -23.69 -22.55
CA GLU A 316 34.80 -22.82 -23.02
C GLU A 316 33.51 -23.62 -23.32
N PRO A 317 32.40 -23.32 -22.64
CA PRO A 317 31.14 -24.03 -22.83
C PRO A 317 30.49 -23.75 -24.19
N ALA A 318 29.85 -24.76 -24.78
CA ALA A 318 28.88 -24.53 -25.83
C ALA A 318 27.65 -23.85 -25.22
N THR A 319 27.35 -22.62 -25.63
CA THR A 319 26.28 -21.79 -25.02
C THR A 319 25.15 -21.46 -25.99
N LEU A 320 23.90 -21.75 -25.64
CA LEU A 320 22.73 -21.43 -26.46
C LEU A 320 21.77 -20.52 -25.69
N SER A 321 21.18 -19.53 -26.38
CA SER A 321 20.22 -18.58 -25.84
C SER A 321 19.12 -18.35 -26.87
N VAL A 322 17.87 -18.63 -26.53
CA VAL A 322 16.76 -18.58 -27.50
C VAL A 322 15.44 -18.19 -26.86
N GLN A 323 14.61 -17.49 -27.63
CA GLN A 323 13.23 -17.16 -27.24
C GLN A 323 12.23 -17.97 -28.06
N ALA A 324 11.13 -18.39 -27.44
CA ALA A 324 10.11 -19.19 -28.10
C ALA A 324 8.73 -18.97 -27.51
N ASP A 325 7.73 -18.86 -28.39
CA ASP A 325 6.32 -18.94 -28.01
C ASP A 325 5.92 -20.39 -27.76
N LEU A 326 5.48 -20.66 -26.54
CA LEU A 326 5.12 -21.98 -26.07
C LEU A 326 3.69 -22.03 -25.55
N LEU A 327 3.08 -23.19 -25.72
CA LEU A 327 1.74 -23.54 -25.28
C LEU A 327 1.81 -24.45 -24.04
N PRO A 328 0.79 -24.43 -23.17
CA PRO A 328 0.70 -25.37 -22.07
C PRO A 328 0.83 -26.81 -22.55
N GLY A 329 1.72 -27.57 -21.90
CA GLY A 329 2.02 -28.96 -22.25
C GLY A 329 3.27 -29.16 -23.12
N ASP A 330 3.84 -28.10 -23.70
CA ASP A 330 5.12 -28.19 -24.40
C ASP A 330 6.25 -28.66 -23.46
N ARG A 331 7.13 -29.53 -23.97
CA ARG A 331 8.30 -30.09 -23.28
C ARG A 331 9.59 -29.64 -23.93
N ILE A 332 10.48 -29.05 -23.14
CA ILE A 332 11.74 -28.46 -23.60
C ILE A 332 12.94 -29.13 -22.90
N TRP A 333 13.93 -29.58 -23.67
CA TRP A 333 15.19 -30.08 -23.12
C TRP A 333 16.37 -29.76 -24.02
N VAL A 334 17.58 -30.00 -23.51
CA VAL A 334 18.83 -29.81 -24.25
C VAL A 334 19.31 -31.16 -24.77
N GLU A 335 19.71 -31.18 -26.02
CA GLU A 335 20.48 -32.29 -26.60
C GLU A 335 21.85 -31.80 -27.03
N ALA A 336 22.83 -32.69 -26.92
CA ALA A 336 24.19 -32.49 -27.39
C ALA A 336 24.49 -33.47 -28.52
N TYR A 337 25.34 -33.04 -29.44
CA TYR A 337 25.88 -33.86 -30.51
C TYR A 337 27.38 -33.58 -30.62
N ILE A 338 28.17 -34.64 -30.71
CA ILE A 338 29.60 -34.56 -30.96
C ILE A 338 29.94 -35.40 -32.18
N LYS A 339 30.84 -34.86 -33.01
CA LYS A 339 31.45 -35.59 -34.12
C LYS A 339 32.95 -35.52 -33.98
N ILE A 340 33.59 -36.68 -33.86
CA ILE A 340 35.05 -36.83 -33.80
C ILE A 340 35.56 -37.16 -35.21
N TYR A 341 36.64 -36.50 -35.64
CA TYR A 341 37.21 -36.62 -36.99
C TYR A 341 38.56 -37.35 -37.05
N SER A 342 39.14 -37.79 -35.91
CA SER A 342 40.40 -38.55 -35.85
C SER A 342 40.22 -39.92 -35.16
N ASN A 343 41.00 -40.92 -35.61
CA ASN A 343 40.90 -42.35 -35.22
C ASN A 343 41.55 -42.68 -33.85
N GLY A 344 41.49 -41.78 -32.88
CA GLY A 344 41.94 -42.04 -31.51
C GLY A 344 40.74 -42.11 -30.58
N GLY A 345 40.30 -43.30 -30.21
CA GLY A 345 39.18 -43.50 -29.29
C GLY A 345 39.41 -42.76 -27.98
N THR A 346 38.72 -41.64 -27.79
CA THR A 346 38.72 -40.86 -26.55
C THR A 346 37.28 -40.61 -26.15
N THR A 347 36.93 -41.05 -24.95
CA THR A 347 35.66 -40.79 -24.29
C THR A 347 35.56 -39.32 -23.93
N THR A 348 34.51 -38.64 -24.40
CA THR A 348 34.20 -37.27 -23.99
C THR A 348 33.16 -37.32 -22.87
N SER A 349 33.44 -36.69 -21.73
CA SER A 349 32.45 -36.55 -20.64
C SER A 349 31.96 -35.09 -20.57
N ILE A 350 30.85 -34.82 -19.89
CA ILE A 350 30.39 -33.43 -19.66
C ILE A 350 30.93 -32.98 -18.30
N SER A 351 31.40 -31.73 -18.24
CA SER A 351 31.85 -31.11 -17.00
C SER A 351 30.72 -31.08 -15.97
N GLN A 352 31.00 -31.54 -14.76
CA GLN A 352 30.06 -31.44 -13.63
C GLN A 352 30.10 -30.07 -12.95
N ASP A 353 31.00 -29.18 -13.39
CA ASP A 353 31.07 -27.82 -12.86
C ASP A 353 29.82 -27.04 -13.29
N LEU A 354 29.03 -26.66 -12.28
CA LEU A 354 27.77 -25.94 -12.42
C LEU A 354 27.94 -24.54 -13.01
N SER A 355 29.16 -24.01 -13.02
CA SER A 355 29.49 -22.75 -13.67
C SER A 355 29.57 -22.88 -15.21
N SER A 356 29.90 -24.08 -15.69
CA SER A 356 30.20 -24.37 -17.09
C SER A 356 29.20 -25.34 -17.75
N THR A 357 28.41 -26.10 -16.97
CA THR A 357 27.30 -26.94 -17.47
C THR A 357 26.00 -26.64 -16.72
N TRP A 358 25.06 -25.98 -17.40
CA TRP A 358 23.77 -25.61 -16.82
C TRP A 358 22.67 -25.38 -17.86
N PHE A 359 21.41 -25.44 -17.41
CA PHE A 359 20.23 -25.13 -18.19
C PHE A 359 19.28 -24.26 -17.37
N SER A 360 18.74 -23.22 -18.00
CA SER A 360 17.79 -22.30 -17.40
C SER A 360 16.72 -21.87 -18.39
N GLY A 361 15.55 -21.52 -17.86
CA GLY A 361 14.48 -20.91 -18.62
C GLY A 361 13.62 -20.02 -17.75
N SER A 362 12.97 -19.03 -18.36
CA SER A 362 11.99 -18.18 -17.71
C SER A 362 10.94 -17.68 -18.68
N ILE A 363 9.69 -17.54 -18.23
CA ILE A 363 8.68 -16.81 -18.97
C ILE A 363 9.04 -15.32 -19.03
N ILE A 364 8.91 -14.72 -20.21
CA ILE A 364 9.12 -13.29 -20.47
C ILE A 364 7.78 -12.57 -20.45
N ALA A 365 6.79 -13.13 -21.15
CA ALA A 365 5.45 -12.56 -21.30
C ALA A 365 4.39 -13.66 -21.36
N ARG A 366 3.23 -13.41 -20.73
CA ARG A 366 2.03 -14.25 -20.85
C ARG A 366 1.20 -13.76 -22.03
N ASN A 367 0.75 -14.69 -22.88
CA ASN A 367 0.01 -14.42 -24.14
C ASN A 367 -1.39 -15.02 -24.13
#